data_AF-A0A429IGX6-F1
#
_entry.id   AF-A0A429IGX6-F1
#
_cell.length_a   1.000
_cell.length_b   1.000
_cell.length_c   1.000
_cell.angle_alpha   90.00
_cell.angle_beta   90.00
_cell.angle_gamma   90.00
#
_symmetry.space_group_name_H-M   'P 1'
#
loop_
_entity.id
_entity.type
_entity.pdbx_description
1 polymer ?
#
loop_
_entity_poly.entity_id
_entity_poly.type
_entity_poly.pdbx_seq_one_letter_code
_entity_poly.pdbx_strand_id
1 'polypeptide(L)'
;MTEPVPHPKIPVPAGTGAPVGRRERKKAQTRKALADAALELFLERGFDQVGVKEIADAADVSVTTLFKHFASKEALVFDQDDDIEAGLVAAVRDRAPGQSIPQALRAHIIHPGGHVGHPEFAPFLRLVSETPALRDYSHRMWMRHETALARAIAQEVGAPEDDATCAALAHFALESRELVHGHADPARAAEEVFALLERGWAAAHPDR
;
A
#
# COMPACT_ATOMS: atom_id res chain seq x y z
N MET A 1 -25.52 -18.63 24.25
CA MET A 1 -24.07 -18.80 24.39
C MET A 1 -23.54 -19.03 22.99
N THR A 2 -23.16 -17.94 22.32
CA THR A 2 -22.58 -18.00 20.97
C THR A 2 -21.09 -17.76 21.20
N GLU A 3 -20.27 -18.80 21.00
CA GLU A 3 -18.82 -18.67 21.09
C GLU A 3 -18.32 -17.64 20.05
N PRO A 4 -17.34 -16.80 20.41
CA PRO A 4 -16.77 -15.84 19.47
C PRO A 4 -16.01 -16.62 18.38
N VAL A 5 -16.34 -16.32 17.12
CA VAL A 5 -15.65 -16.87 15.96
C VAL A 5 -14.20 -16.35 15.99
N PRO A 6 -13.18 -17.21 15.87
CA PRO A 6 -11.80 -16.75 15.89
C PRO A 6 -11.52 -15.88 14.66
N HIS A 7 -11.30 -14.59 14.90
CA HIS A 7 -10.99 -13.60 13.88
C HIS A 7 -9.66 -13.92 13.20
N PRO A 8 -9.55 -13.75 11.86
CA PRO A 8 -8.26 -13.75 11.21
C PRO A 8 -7.45 -12.60 11.80
N LYS A 9 -6.43 -12.93 12.60
CA LYS A 9 -5.41 -11.98 12.99
C LYS A 9 -4.68 -11.61 11.71
N ILE A 10 -4.87 -10.39 11.20
CA ILE A 10 -3.93 -9.84 10.24
C ILE A 10 -2.55 -9.95 10.89
N PRO A 11 -1.63 -10.77 10.34
CA PRO A 11 -0.29 -10.86 10.89
C PRO A 11 0.35 -9.51 10.67
N VAL A 12 0.59 -8.78 11.75
CA VAL A 12 1.51 -7.65 11.77
C VAL A 12 2.91 -8.29 11.66
N PRO A 13 3.65 -8.16 10.54
CA PRO A 13 5.05 -8.55 10.55
C PRO A 13 5.76 -7.68 11.59
N ALA A 14 6.48 -8.33 12.49
CA ALA A 14 7.13 -7.67 13.60
C ALA A 14 8.21 -6.70 13.08
N GLY A 15 7.92 -5.40 13.12
CA GLY A 15 8.92 -4.36 12.89
C GLY A 15 10.08 -4.52 13.88
N THR A 16 11.26 -4.85 13.38
CA THR A 16 12.51 -4.92 14.15
C THR A 16 13.08 -3.52 14.38
N GLY A 17 13.19 -3.08 15.64
CA GLY A 17 14.18 -2.04 16.04
C GLY A 17 13.86 -1.13 17.23
N ALA A 18 14.59 -1.33 18.34
CA ALA A 18 14.84 -0.43 19.51
C ALA A 18 13.72 -0.24 20.59
N PRO A 19 14.06 -0.02 21.89
CA PRO A 19 13.12 -0.11 23.00
C PRO A 19 12.21 1.12 23.03
N VAL A 20 11.10 1.02 22.32
CA VAL A 20 10.02 2.00 22.25
C VAL A 20 9.59 2.40 23.67
N GLY A 21 9.69 3.69 24.00
CA GLY A 21 9.26 4.23 25.28
C GLY A 21 7.80 3.84 25.60
N ARG A 22 7.44 3.68 26.88
CA ARG A 22 6.08 3.27 27.31
C ARG A 22 4.95 4.08 26.64
N ARG A 23 5.21 5.35 26.30
CA ARG A 23 4.27 6.26 25.63
C ARG A 23 4.05 5.91 24.15
N GLU A 24 5.10 5.60 23.41
CA GLU A 24 5.03 5.21 22.00
C GLU A 24 4.40 3.81 21.83
N ARG A 25 4.69 2.88 22.76
CA ARG A 25 4.01 1.57 22.79
C ARG A 25 2.50 1.71 23.00
N LYS A 26 2.09 2.57 23.95
CA LYS A 26 0.67 2.83 24.22
C LYS A 26 -0.01 3.50 23.03
N LYS A 27 0.68 4.43 22.34
CA LYS A 27 0.21 5.10 21.13
C LYS A 27 -0.01 4.09 19.98
N ALA A 28 0.94 3.20 19.75
CA ALA A 28 0.84 2.14 18.72
C ALA A 28 -0.29 1.15 19.05
N GLN A 29 -0.45 0.78 20.32
CA GLN A 29 -1.52 -0.12 20.75
C GLN A 29 -2.92 0.49 20.53
N THR A 30 -3.11 1.77 20.88
CA THR A 30 -4.38 2.47 20.63
C THR A 30 -4.67 2.61 19.15
N ARG A 31 -3.64 2.93 18.35
CA ARG A 31 -3.76 3.04 16.89
C ARG A 31 -4.19 1.70 16.27
N LYS A 32 -3.57 0.60 16.69
CA LYS A 32 -3.93 -0.76 16.24
C LYS A 32 -5.36 -1.14 16.64
N ALA A 33 -5.77 -0.87 17.88
CA ALA A 33 -7.13 -1.20 18.35
C ALA A 33 -8.21 -0.47 17.53
N LEU A 34 -7.97 0.80 17.19
CA LEU A 34 -8.84 1.59 16.30
C LEU A 34 -8.93 0.99 14.89
N ALA A 35 -7.80 0.59 14.29
CA ALA A 35 -7.77 0.00 12.96
C ALA A 35 -8.45 -1.37 12.91
N ASP A 36 -8.18 -2.23 13.90
CA ASP A 36 -8.77 -3.57 14.01
C ASP A 36 -10.32 -3.46 14.15
N ALA A 37 -10.81 -2.58 15.03
CA ALA A 37 -12.25 -2.35 15.22
C ALA A 37 -12.93 -1.72 13.99
N ALA A 38 -12.26 -0.80 13.31
CA ALA A 38 -12.77 -0.20 12.09
C ALA A 38 -12.94 -1.25 10.98
N LEU A 39 -11.92 -2.09 10.80
CA LEU A 39 -11.94 -3.13 9.78
C LEU A 39 -13.05 -4.14 10.02
N GLU A 40 -13.21 -4.61 11.26
CA GLU A 40 -14.27 -5.56 11.63
C GLU A 40 -15.66 -5.00 11.28
N LEU A 41 -15.95 -3.77 11.72
CA LEU A 41 -17.22 -3.12 11.42
C LEU A 41 -17.43 -2.89 9.92
N PHE A 42 -16.39 -2.50 9.18
CA PHE A 42 -16.50 -2.29 7.73
C PHE A 42 -16.73 -3.59 6.97
N LEU A 43 -16.15 -4.70 7.41
CA LEU A 43 -16.38 -6.01 6.78
C LEU A 43 -17.78 -6.55 7.05
N GLU A 44 -18.35 -6.28 8.23
CA GLU A 44 -19.69 -6.73 8.59
C GLU A 44 -20.81 -5.90 7.96
N ARG A 45 -20.67 -4.57 7.98
CA ARG A 45 -21.77 -3.63 7.65
C ARG A 45 -21.51 -2.79 6.41
N GLY A 46 -20.31 -2.85 5.85
CA GLY A 46 -19.85 -1.99 4.76
C GLY A 46 -19.29 -0.65 5.24
N PHE A 47 -18.45 -0.03 4.41
CA PHE A 47 -17.81 1.23 4.75
C PHE A 47 -18.83 2.34 5.01
N ASP A 48 -19.77 2.58 4.10
CA ASP A 48 -20.69 3.74 4.19
C ASP A 48 -21.61 3.72 5.42
N GLN A 49 -21.97 2.53 5.91
CA GLN A 49 -22.95 2.33 6.97
C GLN A 49 -22.38 2.42 8.39
N VAL A 50 -21.05 2.59 8.53
CA VAL A 50 -20.36 2.64 9.82
C VAL A 50 -19.89 4.06 10.11
N GLY A 51 -20.33 4.65 11.21
CA GLY A 51 -19.88 5.97 11.66
C GLY A 51 -18.56 5.92 12.43
N VAL A 52 -17.79 7.02 12.38
CA VAL A 52 -16.55 7.17 13.19
C VAL A 52 -16.80 7.08 14.69
N LYS A 53 -18.02 7.43 15.14
CA LYS A 53 -18.43 7.28 16.54
C LYS A 53 -18.55 5.81 16.94
N GLU A 54 -19.15 4.98 16.10
CA GLU A 54 -19.30 3.54 16.36
C GLU A 54 -17.94 2.85 16.46
N ILE A 55 -16.99 3.25 15.61
CA ILE A 55 -15.61 2.76 15.65
C ILE A 55 -14.92 3.17 16.95
N ALA A 56 -15.07 4.44 17.35
CA ALA A 56 -14.49 4.95 18.58
C ALA A 56 -15.07 4.24 19.82
N ASP A 57 -16.38 4.02 19.84
CA ASP A 57 -17.09 3.29 20.90
C ASP A 57 -16.63 1.81 20.94
N ALA A 58 -16.45 1.15 19.79
CA ALA A 58 -15.96 -0.23 19.71
C ALA A 58 -14.50 -0.39 20.19
N ALA A 59 -13.68 0.64 20.00
CA ALA A 59 -12.27 0.65 20.42
C ALA A 59 -12.05 1.25 21.84
N ASP A 60 -13.12 1.57 22.57
CA ASP A 60 -13.09 2.21 23.89
C ASP A 60 -12.26 3.52 23.93
N VAL A 61 -12.43 4.36 22.90
CA VAL A 61 -11.77 5.67 22.79
C VAL A 61 -12.75 6.77 22.42
N SER A 62 -12.37 8.03 22.67
CA SER A 62 -13.17 9.17 22.19
C SER A 62 -12.95 9.43 20.70
N VAL A 63 -13.96 9.97 20.02
CA VAL A 63 -13.86 10.46 18.63
C VAL A 63 -12.71 11.47 18.47
N THR A 64 -12.47 12.32 19.48
CA THR A 64 -11.33 13.25 19.49
C THR A 64 -9.99 12.52 19.52
N THR A 65 -9.90 11.40 20.24
CA THR A 65 -8.69 10.57 20.26
C THR A 65 -8.52 9.87 18.92
N LEU A 66 -9.58 9.36 18.31
CA LEU A 66 -9.55 8.80 16.96
C LEU A 66 -8.95 9.80 15.97
N PHE A 67 -9.49 11.04 15.90
CA PHE A 67 -8.99 12.07 14.98
C PHE A 67 -7.57 12.56 15.30
N LYS A 68 -7.07 12.32 16.51
CA LYS A 68 -5.66 12.58 16.87
C LYS A 68 -4.71 11.53 16.29
N HIS A 69 -5.20 10.32 16.07
CA HIS A 69 -4.43 9.22 15.49
C HIS A 69 -4.62 9.12 13.97
N PHE A 70 -5.81 9.41 13.46
CA PHE A 70 -6.18 9.25 12.06
C PHE A 70 -6.84 10.52 11.52
N ALA A 71 -6.36 11.00 10.37
CA ALA A 71 -6.89 12.24 9.77
C ALA A 71 -8.30 12.07 9.19
N SER A 72 -8.70 10.85 8.85
CA SER A 72 -10.00 10.56 8.25
C SER A 72 -10.42 9.11 8.52
N LYS A 73 -11.66 8.78 8.14
CA LYS A 73 -12.22 7.42 8.30
C LYS A 73 -11.53 6.40 7.41
N GLU A 74 -11.14 6.81 6.21
CA GLU A 74 -10.39 6.00 5.25
C GLU A 74 -9.00 5.66 5.81
N ALA A 75 -8.36 6.58 6.53
CA ALA A 75 -7.05 6.35 7.14
C ALA A 75 -7.02 5.20 8.17
N LEU A 76 -8.17 4.81 8.72
CA LEU A 76 -8.29 3.65 9.62
C LEU A 76 -8.03 2.32 8.89
N VAL A 77 -8.17 2.31 7.57
CA VAL A 77 -8.06 1.12 6.71
C VAL A 77 -6.62 0.91 6.23
N PHE A 78 -5.81 1.97 6.18
CA PHE A 78 -4.47 1.96 5.61
C PHE A 78 -3.43 2.38 6.66
N ASP A 79 -2.90 1.42 7.42
CA ASP A 79 -1.96 1.66 8.53
C ASP A 79 -0.48 1.31 8.21
N GLN A 80 -0.11 1.14 6.93
CA GLN A 80 1.19 0.53 6.53
C GLN A 80 1.99 1.35 5.49
N ASP A 81 2.09 2.67 5.65
CA ASP A 81 2.79 3.52 4.67
C ASP A 81 4.31 3.27 4.58
N ASP A 82 5.02 3.07 5.71
CA ASP A 82 6.49 3.00 5.73
C ASP A 82 7.05 1.71 5.07
N ASP A 83 6.34 0.58 5.22
CA ASP A 83 6.76 -0.71 4.68
C ASP A 83 6.64 -0.75 3.13
N ILE A 84 5.69 0.01 2.57
CA ILE A 84 5.47 0.09 1.13
C ILE A 84 6.62 0.82 0.44
N GLU A 85 7.03 1.97 0.97
CA GLU A 85 8.14 2.74 0.41
C GLU A 85 9.43 1.92 0.42
N ALA A 86 9.75 1.28 1.54
CA ALA A 86 10.92 0.43 1.68
C ALA A 86 10.89 -0.72 0.66
N GLY A 87 9.72 -1.34 0.44
CA GLY A 87 9.52 -2.38 -0.56
C GLY A 87 9.77 -1.90 -2.00
N LEU A 88 9.24 -0.74 -2.37
CA LEU A 88 9.44 -0.15 -3.70
C LEU A 88 10.91 0.18 -3.97
N VAL A 89 11.58 0.78 -2.97
CA VAL A 89 13.00 1.13 -3.06
C VAL A 89 13.87 -0.14 -3.14
N ALA A 90 13.56 -1.16 -2.33
CA ALA A 90 14.25 -2.45 -2.37
C ALA A 90 14.04 -3.17 -3.71
N ALA A 91 12.84 -3.09 -4.31
CA ALA A 91 12.58 -3.67 -5.62
C ALA A 91 13.49 -3.09 -6.72
N VAL A 92 13.85 -1.80 -6.62
CA VAL A 92 14.81 -1.19 -7.54
C VAL A 92 16.24 -1.60 -7.18
N ARG A 93 16.65 -1.46 -5.92
CA ARG A 93 18.05 -1.63 -5.48
C ARG A 93 18.51 -3.09 -5.49
N ASP A 94 17.66 -4.00 -5.01
CA ASP A 94 17.99 -5.41 -4.81
C ASP A 94 17.51 -6.31 -5.98
N ARG A 95 17.23 -5.70 -7.14
CA ARG A 95 16.80 -6.42 -8.35
C ARG A 95 17.83 -7.46 -8.80
N ALA A 96 17.37 -8.52 -9.45
CA ALA A 96 18.27 -9.57 -9.91
C ALA A 96 19.26 -9.03 -10.96
N PRO A 97 20.51 -9.54 -11.02
CA PRO A 97 21.45 -9.15 -12.07
C PRO A 97 20.87 -9.39 -13.46
N GLY A 98 20.94 -8.37 -14.33
CA GLY A 98 20.37 -8.41 -15.68
C GLY A 98 18.86 -8.16 -15.75
N GLN A 99 18.19 -7.93 -14.62
CA GLN A 99 16.80 -7.48 -14.59
C GLN A 99 16.73 -5.95 -14.73
N SER A 100 15.85 -5.48 -15.63
CA SER A 100 15.61 -4.05 -15.79
C SER A 100 14.79 -3.50 -14.61
N ILE A 101 14.85 -2.18 -14.41
CA ILE A 101 14.04 -1.50 -13.39
C ILE A 101 12.52 -1.70 -13.65
N PRO A 102 11.98 -1.52 -14.87
CA PRO A 102 10.57 -1.77 -15.13
C PRO A 102 10.15 -3.23 -14.86
N GLN A 103 11.01 -4.22 -15.16
CA GLN A 103 10.73 -5.62 -14.84
C GLN A 103 10.66 -5.88 -13.33
N ALA A 104 11.57 -5.29 -12.56
CA ALA A 104 11.58 -5.41 -11.11
C ALA A 104 10.34 -4.77 -10.48
N LEU A 105 9.97 -3.57 -10.95
CA LEU A 105 8.76 -2.87 -10.51
C LEU A 105 7.48 -3.64 -10.89
N ARG A 106 7.41 -4.23 -12.09
CA ARG A 106 6.28 -5.09 -12.46
C ARG A 106 6.09 -6.23 -11.47
N ALA A 107 7.17 -6.94 -11.15
CA ALA A 107 7.13 -8.06 -10.23
C ALA A 107 6.62 -7.62 -8.85
N HIS A 108 7.15 -6.50 -8.33
CA HIS A 108 6.78 -5.97 -7.03
C HIS A 108 5.34 -5.44 -6.96
N ILE A 109 4.90 -4.67 -7.96
CA ILE A 109 3.61 -3.96 -7.95
C ILE A 109 2.44 -4.91 -8.25
N ILE A 110 2.64 -5.89 -9.14
CA ILE A 110 1.60 -6.84 -9.56
C ILE A 110 1.54 -8.06 -8.65
N HIS A 111 2.69 -8.50 -8.13
CA HIS A 111 2.80 -9.63 -7.21
C HIS A 111 3.48 -9.18 -5.91
N PRO A 112 2.87 -8.28 -5.13
CA PRO A 112 3.43 -7.87 -3.86
C PRO A 112 3.52 -9.11 -2.97
N GLY A 113 4.76 -9.58 -2.76
CA GLY A 113 5.10 -10.87 -2.14
C GLY A 113 4.74 -11.00 -0.66
N GLY A 114 3.77 -10.25 -0.16
CA GLY A 114 3.31 -10.28 1.23
C GLY A 114 1.83 -10.60 1.44
N HIS A 115 0.96 -10.43 0.43
CA HIS A 115 -0.50 -10.49 0.66
C HIS A 115 -1.30 -11.18 -0.45
N VAL A 116 -0.75 -11.29 -1.67
CA VAL A 116 -1.40 -12.01 -2.77
C VAL A 116 -1.26 -13.51 -2.50
N GLY A 117 -2.33 -14.12 -1.99
CA GLY A 117 -2.40 -15.56 -1.70
C GLY A 117 -2.93 -15.92 -0.32
N HIS A 118 -3.12 -14.95 0.57
CA HIS A 118 -3.73 -15.17 1.88
C HIS A 118 -5.25 -14.98 1.81
N PRO A 119 -6.06 -16.05 1.91
CA PRO A 119 -7.52 -15.98 1.75
C PRO A 119 -8.19 -14.99 2.70
N GLU A 120 -7.59 -14.75 3.87
CA GLU A 120 -8.07 -13.81 4.89
C GLU A 120 -8.08 -12.34 4.43
N PHE A 121 -7.33 -11.97 3.39
CA PHE A 121 -7.32 -10.59 2.85
C PHE A 121 -8.31 -10.35 1.72
N ALA A 122 -8.92 -11.40 1.16
CA ALA A 122 -9.88 -11.25 0.07
C ALA A 122 -11.09 -10.36 0.40
N PRO A 123 -11.69 -10.41 1.61
CA PRO A 123 -12.78 -9.50 1.99
C PRO A 123 -12.33 -8.04 2.05
N PHE A 124 -11.12 -7.78 2.55
CA PHE A 124 -10.53 -6.45 2.62
C PHE A 124 -10.29 -5.86 1.21
N LEU A 125 -9.65 -6.63 0.33
CA LEU A 125 -9.38 -6.19 -1.04
C LEU A 125 -10.68 -5.89 -1.80
N ARG A 126 -11.72 -6.70 -1.55
CA ARG A 126 -13.06 -6.45 -2.10
C ARG A 126 -13.67 -5.15 -1.58
N LEU A 127 -13.65 -4.93 -0.26
CA LEU A 127 -14.16 -3.70 0.35
C LEU A 127 -13.51 -2.45 -0.27
N VAL A 128 -12.18 -2.46 -0.43
CA VAL A 128 -11.44 -1.34 -1.04
C VAL A 128 -11.79 -1.17 -2.51
N SER A 129 -11.92 -2.27 -3.26
CA SER A 129 -12.28 -2.24 -4.70
C SER A 129 -13.71 -1.75 -4.94
N GLU A 130 -14.66 -2.14 -4.09
CA GLU A 130 -16.08 -1.81 -4.25
C GLU A 130 -16.45 -0.43 -3.69
N THR A 131 -15.57 0.19 -2.89
CA THR A 131 -15.81 1.50 -2.25
C THR A 131 -14.96 2.60 -2.89
N PRO A 132 -15.54 3.52 -3.69
CA PRO A 132 -14.79 4.57 -4.38
C PRO A 132 -13.93 5.43 -3.43
N ALA A 133 -14.46 5.82 -2.26
CA ALA A 133 -13.71 6.63 -1.30
C ALA A 133 -12.44 5.95 -0.78
N LEU A 134 -12.50 4.62 -0.56
CA LEU A 134 -11.33 3.85 -0.12
C LEU A 134 -10.33 3.65 -1.25
N ARG A 135 -10.80 3.43 -2.48
CA ARG A 135 -9.93 3.36 -3.66
C ARG A 135 -9.21 4.68 -3.89
N ASP A 136 -9.92 5.80 -3.90
CA ASP A 136 -9.34 7.13 -4.11
C ASP A 136 -8.36 7.50 -2.99
N TYR A 137 -8.63 7.06 -1.76
CA TYR A 137 -7.67 7.21 -0.66
C TYR A 137 -6.43 6.33 -0.86
N SER A 138 -6.62 5.04 -1.16
CA SER A 138 -5.54 4.07 -1.42
C SER A 138 -4.63 4.53 -2.54
N HIS A 139 -5.20 5.01 -3.66
CA HIS A 139 -4.48 5.56 -4.80
C HIS A 139 -3.65 6.78 -4.38
N ARG A 140 -4.25 7.73 -3.66
CA ARG A 140 -3.51 8.90 -3.15
C ARG A 140 -2.38 8.52 -2.20
N MET A 141 -2.55 7.50 -1.35
CA MET A 141 -1.46 7.05 -0.48
C MET A 141 -0.34 6.41 -1.31
N TRP A 142 -0.70 5.52 -2.23
CA TRP A 142 0.23 4.85 -3.12
C TRP A 142 1.07 5.83 -3.94
N MET A 143 0.45 6.88 -4.49
CA MET A 143 1.14 7.89 -5.29
C MET A 143 2.07 8.80 -4.47
N ARG A 144 1.97 8.84 -3.13
CA ARG A 144 2.94 9.61 -2.30
C ARG A 144 4.36 9.07 -2.42
N HIS A 145 4.51 7.78 -2.74
CA HIS A 145 5.82 7.15 -2.87
C HIS A 145 6.53 7.50 -4.19
N GLU A 146 5.88 8.23 -5.11
CA GLU A 146 6.43 8.59 -6.42
C GLU A 146 7.80 9.28 -6.30
N THR A 147 7.91 10.29 -5.43
CA THR A 147 9.17 11.03 -5.27
C THR A 147 10.28 10.15 -4.69
N ALA A 148 9.97 9.30 -3.71
CA ALA A 148 10.96 8.40 -3.12
C ALA A 148 11.44 7.36 -4.15
N LEU A 149 10.52 6.78 -4.92
CA LEU A 149 10.84 5.83 -5.98
C LEU A 149 11.65 6.47 -7.10
N ALA A 150 11.26 7.65 -7.59
CA ALA A 150 11.99 8.38 -8.62
C ALA A 150 13.44 8.65 -8.21
N ARG A 151 13.67 9.07 -6.96
CA ARG A 151 15.01 9.26 -6.41
C ARG A 151 15.81 7.97 -6.34
N ALA A 152 15.18 6.85 -5.95
CA ALA A 152 15.85 5.55 -5.93
C ALA A 152 16.27 5.10 -7.33
N ILE A 153 15.41 5.30 -8.34
CA ILE A 153 15.71 5.03 -9.75
C ILE A 153 16.89 5.89 -10.22
N ALA A 154 16.83 7.21 -9.97
CA ALA A 154 17.89 8.15 -10.35
C ALA A 154 19.25 7.79 -9.74
N GLN A 155 19.27 7.42 -8.45
CA GLN A 155 20.48 6.95 -7.77
C GLN A 155 21.06 5.70 -8.44
N GLU A 156 20.20 4.76 -8.81
CA GLU A 156 20.61 3.50 -9.41
C GLU A 156 21.22 3.67 -10.81
N VAL A 157 20.69 4.61 -11.60
CA VAL A 157 21.24 4.92 -12.92
C VAL A 157 22.33 6.00 -12.90
N GLY A 158 22.58 6.65 -11.76
CA GLY A 158 23.52 7.76 -11.65
C GLY A 158 23.06 9.02 -12.37
N ALA A 159 21.74 9.25 -12.42
CA ALA A 159 21.12 10.46 -12.97
C ALA A 159 20.89 11.52 -11.87
N PRO A 160 20.63 12.79 -12.23
CA PRO A 160 20.19 13.82 -11.28
C PRO A 160 18.91 13.43 -10.52
N GLU A 161 18.74 13.91 -9.28
CA GLU A 161 17.56 13.57 -8.46
C GLU A 161 16.23 14.08 -9.06
N ASP A 162 16.29 15.09 -9.93
CA ASP A 162 15.16 15.69 -10.64
C ASP A 162 15.04 15.22 -12.11
N ASP A 163 15.68 14.09 -12.47
CA ASP A 163 15.61 13.54 -13.81
C ASP A 163 14.18 13.17 -14.21
N ALA A 164 13.70 13.79 -15.30
CA ALA A 164 12.33 13.65 -15.76
C ALA A 164 11.98 12.23 -16.24
N THR A 165 12.96 11.46 -16.74
CA THR A 165 12.71 10.08 -17.20
C THR A 165 12.57 9.12 -16.01
N CYS A 166 13.35 9.33 -14.95
CA CYS A 166 13.22 8.60 -13.69
C CYS A 166 11.88 8.91 -13.01
N ALA A 167 11.48 10.19 -12.97
CA ALA A 167 10.18 10.61 -12.46
C ALA A 167 9.01 10.02 -13.27
N ALA A 168 9.09 10.06 -14.60
CA ALA A 168 8.07 9.48 -15.47
C ALA A 168 7.94 7.96 -15.26
N LEU A 169 9.07 7.23 -15.18
CA LEU A 169 9.04 5.80 -14.92
C LEU A 169 8.38 5.49 -13.57
N ALA A 170 8.76 6.19 -12.50
CA ALA A 170 8.15 6.02 -11.19
C ALA A 170 6.64 6.27 -11.22
N HIS A 171 6.22 7.40 -11.81
CA HIS A 171 4.82 7.79 -11.92
C HIS A 171 3.99 6.72 -12.64
N PHE A 172 4.38 6.34 -13.86
CA PHE A 172 3.62 5.38 -14.66
C PHE A 172 3.68 3.96 -14.11
N ALA A 173 4.78 3.57 -13.45
CA ALA A 173 4.84 2.29 -12.77
C ALA A 173 3.85 2.23 -11.60
N LEU A 174 3.75 3.29 -10.79
CA LEU A 174 2.78 3.34 -9.68
C LEU A 174 1.34 3.43 -10.18
N GLU A 175 1.08 4.26 -11.19
CA GLU A 175 -0.26 4.45 -11.78
C GLU A 175 -0.80 3.19 -12.47
N SER A 176 0.09 2.27 -12.88
CA SER A 176 -0.29 0.99 -13.48
C SER A 176 -1.32 0.22 -12.63
N ARG A 177 -1.27 0.34 -11.30
CA ARG A 177 -2.20 -0.32 -10.38
C ARG A 177 -3.64 0.13 -10.59
N GLU A 178 -3.87 1.42 -10.78
CA GLU A 178 -5.20 1.97 -11.02
C GLU A 178 -5.67 1.64 -12.44
N LEU A 179 -4.77 1.77 -13.43
CA LEU A 179 -5.06 1.48 -14.82
C LEU A 179 -5.55 0.03 -15.02
N VAL A 180 -4.93 -0.95 -14.37
CA VAL A 180 -5.30 -2.37 -14.56
C VAL A 180 -6.52 -2.81 -13.75
N HIS A 181 -6.92 -2.04 -12.72
CA HIS A 181 -7.94 -2.44 -11.75
C HIS A 181 -9.31 -2.75 -12.40
N GLY A 182 -9.69 -2.00 -13.44
CA GLY A 182 -10.95 -2.17 -14.16
C GLY A 182 -10.90 -3.09 -15.38
N HIS A 183 -9.74 -3.68 -15.68
CA HIS A 183 -9.59 -4.54 -16.86
C HIS A 183 -10.15 -5.95 -16.59
N ALA A 184 -10.74 -6.56 -17.64
CA ALA A 184 -11.22 -7.93 -17.59
C ALA A 184 -10.09 -8.94 -17.32
N ASP A 185 -8.86 -8.63 -17.72
CA ASP A 185 -7.65 -9.38 -17.43
C ASP A 185 -6.55 -8.42 -16.92
N PRO A 186 -6.50 -8.17 -15.60
CA PRO A 186 -5.52 -7.25 -15.01
C PRO A 186 -4.07 -7.72 -15.19
N ALA A 187 -3.83 -9.02 -15.23
CA ALA A 187 -2.49 -9.58 -15.38
C ALA A 187 -1.92 -9.27 -16.77
N ARG A 188 -2.72 -9.50 -17.81
CA ARG A 188 -2.37 -9.13 -19.19
C ARG A 188 -2.23 -7.63 -19.36
N ALA A 189 -3.15 -6.83 -18.82
CA ALA A 189 -3.08 -5.37 -18.90
C ALA A 189 -1.76 -4.85 -18.26
N ALA A 190 -1.36 -5.42 -17.12
CA ALA A 190 -0.09 -5.09 -16.50
C ALA A 190 1.12 -5.45 -17.39
N GLU A 191 1.11 -6.61 -18.04
CA GLU A 191 2.16 -6.98 -19.01
C GLU A 191 2.30 -5.96 -20.14
N GLU A 192 1.17 -5.52 -20.71
CA GLU A 192 1.16 -4.56 -21.81
C GLU A 192 1.69 -3.18 -21.38
N VAL A 193 1.28 -2.69 -20.20
CA VAL A 193 1.77 -1.43 -19.62
C VAL A 193 3.27 -1.49 -19.35
N PHE A 194 3.74 -2.52 -18.64
CA PHE A 194 5.16 -2.62 -18.31
C PHE A 194 6.05 -2.92 -19.53
N ALA A 195 5.53 -3.59 -20.56
CA ALA A 195 6.24 -3.73 -21.83
C ALA A 195 6.42 -2.39 -22.54
N LEU A 196 5.46 -1.47 -22.43
CA LEU A 196 5.62 -0.10 -22.94
C LEU A 196 6.67 0.67 -22.15
N LEU A 197 6.63 0.59 -20.82
CA LEU A 197 7.64 1.22 -19.95
C LEU A 197 9.04 0.69 -20.23
N GLU A 198 9.19 -0.62 -20.43
CA GLU A 198 10.46 -1.25 -20.78
C GLU A 198 11.06 -0.70 -22.08
N ARG A 199 10.25 -0.59 -23.13
CA ARG A 199 10.71 -0.03 -24.42
C ARG A 199 11.12 1.43 -24.30
N GLY A 200 10.32 2.23 -23.58
CA GLY A 200 10.64 3.65 -23.34
C GLY A 200 11.92 3.81 -22.52
N TRP A 201 12.08 2.97 -21.50
CA TRP A 201 13.25 2.96 -20.63
C TRP A 201 14.53 2.59 -21.38
N ALA A 202 14.50 1.50 -22.15
CA ALA A 202 15.63 1.03 -22.95
C ALA A 202 16.05 2.06 -24.02
N ALA A 203 15.09 2.77 -24.62
CA ALA A 203 15.39 3.83 -25.58
C ALA A 203 16.10 5.03 -24.95
N ALA A 204 15.80 5.35 -23.69
CA ALA A 204 16.46 6.42 -22.93
C ALA A 204 17.82 6.00 -22.34
N HIS A 205 18.03 4.69 -22.13
CA HIS A 205 19.23 4.11 -21.49
C HIS A 205 19.84 2.97 -22.33
N PRO A 206 20.30 3.23 -23.56
CA PRO A 206 20.68 2.18 -24.52
C PRO A 206 21.93 1.36 -24.14
N ASP A 207 22.76 1.87 -23.21
CA ASP A 207 24.03 1.25 -22.79
C ASP A 207 23.93 0.49 -21.45
N ARG A 208 22.72 0.23 -20.92
CA ARG A 208 22.54 -0.37 -19.58
C ARG A 208 21.41 -1.40 -19.49
#